data_AF-A0A6N6MUW5-F1
#
_entry.id   AF-A0A6N6MUW5-F1
#
_cell.length_a   1.000
_cell.length_b   1.000
_cell.length_c   1.000
_cell.angle_alpha   90.00
_cell.angle_beta   90.00
_cell.angle_gamma   90.00
#
_symmetry.space_group_name_H-M   'P 1'
#
loop_
_entity.id
_entity.type
_entity.pdbx_description
1 polymer ?
#
loop_
_entity_poly.entity_id
_entity_poly.type
_entity_poly.pdbx_seq_one_letter_code
_entity_poly.pdbx_strand_id
1 'polypeptide(L)' 'MIANKVSDLIGNTPMLRIAVPHRETSVLDKMETMTPGGSTKDRMAHGTVLAPIGRRLQTSRVVVVST' A
#
# COMPACT_ATOMS: atom_id res chain seq x y z
N MET A 1 8.19 8.53 14.57
CA MET A 1 8.90 7.60 13.66
C MET A 1 9.30 8.39 12.43
N ILE A 2 10.54 8.25 11.94
CA ILE A 2 11.03 8.92 10.73
C ILE A 2 11.19 7.84 9.65
N ALA A 3 10.63 8.07 8.46
CA ALA A 3 10.75 7.18 7.31
C ALA A 3 12.01 7.53 6.50
N ASN A 4 12.73 6.51 6.00
CA ASN A 4 13.95 6.72 5.21
C ASN A 4 13.65 6.82 3.72
N LYS A 5 12.57 6.17 3.27
CA LYS A 5 12.06 6.23 1.89
C LYS A 5 10.53 6.26 1.92
N VAL A 6 9.94 6.83 0.87
CA VAL A 6 8.47 6.95 0.77
C VAL A 6 7.77 5.59 0.85
N SER A 7 8.40 4.53 0.33
CA SER A 7 7.83 3.18 0.39
C SER A 7 7.72 2.61 1.81
N ASP A 8 8.46 3.16 2.79
CA ASP A 8 8.31 2.78 4.20
C ASP A 8 6.94 3.19 4.77
N LEU A 9 6.24 4.10 4.09
CA LEU A 9 4.91 4.57 4.45
C LEU A 9 3.79 3.72 3.83
N ILE A 10 4.10 2.68 3.05
CA ILE A 10 3.10 1.78 2.46
C ILE A 10 2.46 0.92 3.57
N GLY A 11 1.13 0.95 3.62
CA GLY A 11 0.36 0.24 4.65
C GLY A 11 0.09 1.10 5.88
N ASN A 12 -0.23 0.47 7.01
CA ASN A 12 -0.73 1.15 8.22
C ASN A 12 -1.85 2.17 7.94
N THR A 13 -2.65 1.90 6.91
CA THR A 13 -3.78 2.71 6.50
C THR A 13 -4.89 2.64 7.56
N PRO A 14 -5.54 3.76 7.87
CA PRO A 14 -6.56 3.81 8.90
C PRO A 14 -7.81 2.99 8.55
N MET A 15 -8.55 2.62 9.59
CA MET A 15 -9.91 2.08 9.50
C MET A 15 -10.88 3.19 9.85
N LEU A 16 -11.75 3.58 8.91
CA LEU A 16 -12.79 4.57 9.14
C LEU A 16 -14.10 3.86 9.45
N ARG A 17 -14.72 4.19 10.59
CA ARG A 17 -16.06 3.72 10.92
C ARG A 17 -17.09 4.66 10.31
N ILE A 18 -18.00 4.10 9.53
CA ILE A 18 -19.13 4.82 8.91
C ILE A 18 -20.41 4.29 9.56
N ALA A 19 -21.15 5.18 10.22
CA ALA A 19 -22.43 4.84 10.82
C ALA A 19 -23.48 4.63 9.72
N VAL A 20 -24.33 3.61 9.88
CA VAL A 20 -25.47 3.38 8.99
C VAL A 20 -26.71 3.99 9.63
N PRO A 21 -27.36 5.00 9.03
CA PRO A 21 -28.54 5.63 9.61
C PRO A 21 -29.64 4.61 9.95
N HIS A 22 -30.28 4.80 11.10
CA HIS A 22 -31.39 3.97 11.58
C HIS A 22 -31.08 2.47 11.77
N ARG A 23 -29.79 2.11 11.93
CA ARG A 23 -29.37 0.73 12.22
C ARG A 23 -28.27 0.71 13.27
N GLU A 24 -28.33 -0.28 14.17
CA GLU A 24 -27.26 -0.61 15.12
C GLU A 24 -26.12 -1.39 14.43
N THR A 25 -25.65 -0.88 13.30
CA THR A 25 -24.55 -1.46 12.53
C THR A 25 -23.65 -0.37 11.96
N SER A 26 -22.39 -0.72 11.71
CA SER A 26 -21.42 0.19 11.12
C SER A 26 -20.63 -0.50 10.02
N VAL A 27 -20.36 0.23 8.95
CA VAL A 27 -19.40 -0.18 7.93
C VAL A 27 -18.01 0.28 8.38
N LEU A 28 -17.01 -0.58 8.18
CA LEU A 28 -15.61 -0.21 8.38
C LEU A 28 -14.95 -0.11 7.01
N ASP A 29 -14.46 1.07 6.68
CA ASP A 29 -13.70 1.32 5.46
C ASP A 29 -12.20 1.25 5.74
N LYS A 30 -11.49 0.42 4.96
CA LYS A 30 -10.04 0.33 5.00
C LYS A 30 -9.50 1.31 3.96
N MET A 31 -8.98 2.44 4.41
CA MET A 31 -8.60 3.56 3.53
C MET A 31 -7.27 3.31 2.81
N GLU A 32 -7.24 2.31 1.92
CA GLU A 32 -6.06 1.94 1.12
C GLU A 32 -5.65 3.03 0.13
N THR A 33 -6.51 4.02 -0.14
CA THR A 33 -6.15 5.22 -0.88
C THR A 33 -5.14 6.11 -0.14
N MET A 34 -4.93 5.89 1.17
CA MET A 34 -3.96 6.64 1.98
C MET A 34 -2.53 6.06 1.98
N THR A 35 -2.26 5.06 1.15
CA THR A 35 -0.88 4.69 0.81
C THR A 35 -0.25 5.74 -0.13
N PRO A 36 1.07 5.92 -0.19
CA PRO A 36 1.71 7.02 -0.92
C PRO A 36 1.35 7.16 -2.41
N GLY A 37 1.17 6.05 -3.13
CA GLY A 37 0.74 6.00 -4.52
C GLY A 37 -0.78 6.00 -4.72
N GLY A 38 -1.55 6.20 -3.64
CA GLY A 38 -2.97 6.51 -3.71
C GLY A 38 -3.91 5.32 -3.93
N SER A 39 -3.40 4.08 -3.95
CA SER A 39 -4.23 2.89 -4.07
C SER A 39 -3.54 1.64 -3.53
N THR A 40 -4.32 0.60 -3.23
CA THR A 40 -3.84 -0.72 -2.76
C THR A 40 -2.71 -1.31 -3.62
N LYS A 41 -2.57 -0.89 -4.89
CA LYS A 41 -1.51 -1.35 -5.80
C LYS A 41 -0.10 -1.10 -5.27
N ASP A 42 0.10 -0.12 -4.39
CA ASP A 42 1.37 0.12 -3.71
C ASP A 42 1.90 -1.12 -2.98
N ARG A 43 1.02 -1.86 -2.29
CA ARG A 43 1.42 -3.07 -1.56
C ARG A 43 1.94 -4.14 -2.51
N MET A 44 1.25 -4.30 -3.64
CA MET A 44 1.61 -5.27 -4.66
C MET A 44 2.91 -4.86 -5.36
N ALA A 45 3.03 -3.60 -5.78
CA ALA A 45 4.23 -3.09 -6.42
C ALA A 45 5.45 -3.21 -5.50
N HIS A 46 5.29 -2.84 -4.23
CA HIS A 46 6.34 -2.98 -3.21
C HIS A 46 6.78 -4.44 -3.04
N GLY A 47 5.84 -5.37 -2.85
CA GLY A 47 6.15 -6.79 -2.71
C GLY A 47 6.82 -7.38 -3.95
N THR A 48 6.33 -7.02 -5.15
CA THR A 48 6.86 -7.50 -6.44
C THR A 48 8.30 -7.04 -6.66
N VAL A 49 8.61 -5.78 -6.31
CA VAL A 49 9.98 -5.26 -6.45
C VAL A 49 10.89 -5.80 -5.36
N LEU A 50 10.45 -5.91 -4.10
CA LEU A 50 11.30 -6.34 -2.98
C LEU A 50 11.67 -7.82 -3.02
N ALA A 51 10.72 -8.71 -3.33
CA ALA A 51 10.94 -10.15 -3.29
C ALA A 51 12.16 -10.64 -4.12
N PRO A 52 12.44 -10.11 -5.33
CA PRO A 52 13.61 -10.52 -6.12
C PRO A 52 14.91 -9.75 -5.83
N ILE A 53 14.95 -8.74 -4.95
CA ILE A 53 16.17 -7.98 -4.64
C ILE A 53 17.25 -8.91 -4.09
N GLY A 54 18.49 -8.77 -4.58
CA GLY A 54 19.63 -9.58 -4.14
C GLY A 54 19.68 -10.98 -4.76
N ARG A 55 18.63 -11.40 -5.49
CA ARG A 55 18.60 -12.65 -6.26
C ARG A 55 18.56 -12.37 -7.76
N ARG A 56 17.46 -11.75 -8.22
CA ARG A 56 17.17 -11.52 -9.65
C ARG A 56 17.13 -10.04 -10.00
N LEU A 57 16.83 -9.16 -9.05
CA LEU A 57 17.00 -7.73 -9.21
C LEU A 57 18.29 -7.30 -8.51
N GLN A 58 19.25 -6.85 -9.32
CA GLN A 58 20.46 -6.16 -8.87
C GLN A 58 20.29 -4.65 -9.09
N THR A 59 21.18 -3.86 -8.49
CA THR A 59 21.24 -2.41 -8.68
C THR A 59 21.25 -2.04 -10.17
N SER A 60 20.55 -0.94 -10.50
CA SER A 60 20.50 -0.36 -11.85
C SER A 60 19.78 -1.19 -12.93
N ARG A 61 18.88 -2.10 -12.53
CA ARG A 61 18.00 -2.82 -13.48
C ARG A 61 16.68 -2.09 -13.72
N VAL A 62 16.13 -2.29 -14.92
CA VAL A 62 14.82 -1.78 -15.32
C VAL A 62 13.74 -2.81 -14.97
N VAL A 63 12.66 -2.35 -14.34
CA VAL A 63 11.45 -3.14 -14.11
C VAL A 63 10.40 -2.68 -15.12
N VAL A 64 9.96 -3.58 -15.99
CA VAL A 64 8.91 -3.31 -16.99
C VAL A 64 7.63 -3.98 -16.51
N VAL A 65 6.55 -3.20 -16.41
CA VAL A 65 5.21 -3.66 -16.04
C VAL A 65 4.22 -3.01 -17.00
N SER A 66 3.30 -3.81 -17.54
CA SER A 66 2.14 -3.32 -18.29
C SER A 66 0.93 -3.34 -17.36
N THR A 67 0.20 -2.23 -17.26
CA THR A 67 -0.87 -2.03 -16.25
C THR A 67 -2.18 -1.59 -16.88
#